data_AF-A0A086MBK0-F1
#
_entry.id   AF-A0A086MBK0-F1
#
_cell.length_a   1.000
_cell.length_b   1.000
_cell.length_c   1.000
_cell.angle_alpha   90.00
_cell.angle_beta   90.00
_cell.angle_gamma   90.00
#
_symmetry.space_group_name_H-M   'P 1'
#
loop_
_entity.id
_entity.type
_entity.pdbx_description
1 polymer ?
#
loop_
_entity_poly.entity_id
_entity_poly.type
_entity_poly.pdbx_seq_one_letter_code
_entity_poly.pdbx_strand_id
1 'polypeptide(L)' 'LVEGALTSRKMKTGNESILIPLKTDQADAARDSFAKLVYGYLFNWLIAQTNANLAPSGGMDFD' A
#
# COMPACT_ATOMS: atom_id res chain seq x y z
N LEU A 1 -16.60 2.14 -0.49
CA LEU A 1 -15.53 1.19 -0.87
C LEU A 1 -14.30 1.32 0.04
N VAL A 2 -13.72 2.51 0.19
CA VAL A 2 -12.58 2.73 1.13
C VAL A 2 -13.05 2.87 2.59
N GLU A 3 -14.08 3.68 2.85
CA GLU A 3 -14.60 3.92 4.20
C GLU A 3 -14.97 2.60 4.91
N GLY A 4 -15.82 1.78 4.30
CA GLY A 4 -16.20 0.48 4.86
C GLY A 4 -15.03 -0.50 5.07
N ALA A 5 -13.95 -0.39 4.29
CA ALA A 5 -12.76 -1.22 4.46
C ALA A 5 -11.88 -0.76 5.64
N LEU A 6 -11.95 0.52 6.01
CA LEU A 6 -11.22 1.09 7.14
C LEU A 6 -12.04 1.07 8.44
N THR A 7 -13.35 0.94 8.35
CA THR A 7 -14.27 0.94 9.50
C THR A 7 -14.89 -0.42 9.80
N SER A 8 -14.64 -1.44 8.98
CA SER A 8 -15.11 -2.81 9.24
C SER A 8 -14.12 -3.86 8.76
N ARG A 9 -14.05 -4.98 9.47
CA ARG A 9 -13.31 -6.17 9.04
C ARG A 9 -14.27 -7.26 8.58
N LYS A 10 -13.89 -7.97 7.53
CA LYS A 10 -14.60 -9.15 7.05
C LYS A 10 -14.00 -10.40 7.70
N MET A 11 -14.82 -11.17 8.39
CA MET A 11 -14.47 -12.47 8.97
C MET A 11 -15.21 -13.56 8.22
N LYS A 12 -14.52 -14.62 7.81
CA LYS A 12 -15.14 -15.76 7.13
C LYS A 12 -15.22 -16.94 8.10
N THR A 13 -16.43 -17.45 8.31
CA THR A 13 -16.70 -18.63 9.15
C THR A 13 -17.52 -19.62 8.34
N GLY A 14 -16.91 -20.77 7.99
CA GLY A 14 -17.54 -21.76 7.11
C GLY A 14 -17.91 -21.17 5.74
N ASN A 15 -19.19 -21.25 5.38
CA ASN A 15 -19.74 -20.66 4.15
C ASN A 15 -20.18 -19.20 4.30
N GLU A 16 -20.13 -18.62 5.49
CA GLU A 16 -20.62 -17.27 5.75
C GLU A 16 -19.49 -16.26 5.86
N SER A 17 -19.76 -15.02 5.44
CA SER A 17 -18.87 -13.90 5.68
C SER A 17 -19.56 -12.81 6.48
N ILE A 18 -19.04 -12.54 7.66
CA ILE A 18 -19.57 -11.60 8.62
C ILE A 18 -18.75 -10.31 8.52
N LEU A 19 -19.42 -9.17 8.42
CA LEU A 19 -18.80 -7.84 8.53
C LEU A 19 -18.91 -7.38 9.98
N ILE A 20 -17.77 -7.07 10.58
CA ILE A 20 -17.67 -6.63 11.98
C ILE A 20 -17.13 -5.20 11.97
N PRO A 21 -17.86 -4.21 12.51
CA PRO A 21 -17.33 -2.86 12.63
C PRO A 21 -16.09 -2.82 13.52
N LEU A 22 -15.11 -2.02 13.12
CA LEU A 22 -13.87 -1.79 13.85
C LEU A 22 -14.11 -0.75 14.94
N LYS A 23 -13.35 -0.87 16.04
CA LYS A 23 -13.27 0.19 17.05
C LYS A 23 -12.51 1.39 16.48
N THR A 24 -12.72 2.57 17.05
CA THR A 24 -12.14 3.83 16.56
C THR A 24 -10.61 3.79 16.48
N ASP A 25 -9.96 3.25 17.51
CA ASP A 25 -8.50 3.03 17.55
C ASP A 25 -7.99 2.12 16.43
N GLN A 26 -8.75 1.08 16.11
CA GLN A 26 -8.42 0.14 15.03
C GLN A 26 -8.62 0.78 13.66
N ALA A 27 -9.65 1.60 13.49
CA ALA A 27 -9.90 2.33 12.25
C ALA A 27 -8.82 3.40 12.00
N ASP A 28 -8.40 4.11 13.05
CA ASP A 28 -7.29 5.08 12.97
C ASP A 28 -5.97 4.40 12.63
N ALA A 29 -5.65 3.27 13.29
CA ALA A 29 -4.47 2.48 12.97
C ALA A 29 -4.51 1.93 11.53
N ALA A 30 -5.67 1.51 11.03
CA ALA A 30 -5.86 1.05 9.66
C ALA A 30 -5.62 2.18 8.64
N ARG A 31 -6.13 3.40 8.91
CA ARG A 31 -5.89 4.59 8.09
C ARG A 31 -4.40 4.91 8.03
N ASP A 32 -3.72 4.97 9.17
CA ASP A 32 -2.31 5.35 9.24
C ASP A 32 -1.41 4.30 8.57
N SER A 33 -1.74 3.02 8.72
CA SER A 33 -1.04 1.92 8.04
C SER A 33 -1.24 1.97 6.53
N PHE A 34 -2.45 2.27 6.07
CA PHE A 34 -2.74 2.45 4.65
C PHE A 34 -1.95 3.63 4.06
N ALA A 35 -1.89 4.76 4.77
CA ALA A 35 -1.10 5.92 4.34
C ALA A 35 0.40 5.58 4.21
N LYS A 36 0.97 4.88 5.19
CA LYS A 36 2.38 4.42 5.15
C LYS A 36 2.65 3.50 3.96
N LEU A 37 1.72 2.58 3.68
CA LEU A 37 1.82 1.64 2.57
C LEU A 37 1.79 2.37 1.21
N VAL A 38 0.82 3.27 1.01
CA VAL A 38 0.73 4.07 -0.23
C VAL A 38 1.97 4.93 -0.41
N TYR A 39 2.43 5.60 0.65
CA TYR A 39 3.64 6.40 0.59
C TYR A 39 4.87 5.56 0.23
N GLY A 40 5.04 4.39 0.86
CA GLY A 40 6.15 3.49 0.58
C GLY A 40 6.18 3.03 -0.89
N TYR A 41 5.03 2.66 -1.45
CA TYR A 41 4.94 2.31 -2.87
C TYR A 41 5.26 3.49 -3.78
N LEU A 42 4.72 4.68 -3.49
CA LEU A 42 4.96 5.88 -4.29
C LEU A 42 6.44 6.27 -4.27
N PHE A 43 7.06 6.25 -3.09
CA PHE A 43 8.47 6.60 -2.94
C PHE A 43 9.37 5.63 -3.72
N ASN A 44 9.14 4.32 -3.56
CA ASN A 44 9.89 3.30 -4.31
C ASN A 44 9.72 3.48 -5.82
N TRP A 45 8.49 3.71 -6.27
CA TRP A 45 8.21 3.96 -7.68
C TRP A 45 8.91 5.23 -8.19
N LEU A 46 8.88 6.31 -7.42
CA LEU A 46 9.52 7.57 -7.77
C LEU A 46 11.03 7.40 -7.94
N ILE A 47 11.70 6.76 -6.99
CA ILE A 47 13.15 6.49 -7.07
C ILE A 47 13.48 5.60 -8.28
N ALA A 48 12.69 4.55 -8.51
CA ALA A 48 12.89 3.68 -9.67
C ALA A 48 12.75 4.47 -10.98
N GLN A 49 11.72 5.31 -11.09
CA GLN A 49 11.49 6.15 -12.26
C GLN A 49 12.63 7.17 -12.44
N THR A 50 13.01 7.88 -11.39
CA THR A 50 14.12 8.85 -11.43
C THR A 50 15.42 8.19 -11.87
N ASN A 51 15.78 7.04 -11.29
CA ASN A 51 16.98 6.31 -11.66
C ASN A 51 16.94 5.81 -13.11
N ALA A 52 15.78 5.34 -13.59
CA ALA A 52 15.63 4.91 -14.98
C ALA A 52 15.80 6.07 -15.98
N ASN A 53 15.36 7.28 -15.63
CA ASN A 53 15.47 8.45 -16.52
C ASN A 53 16.83 9.14 -16.45
N LEU A 54 17.52 9.03 -15.32
CA LEU A 54 18.88 9.57 -15.13
C LEU A 54 19.97 8.54 -15.44
N ALA A 55 19.60 7.31 -15.78
CA ALA A 55 20.54 6.27 -16.17
C ALA A 55 21.38 6.79 -17.35
N PRO A 56 22.73 6.75 -17.25
CA PRO A 56 23.59 7.18 -18.33
C PRO A 56 23.28 6.41 -19.61
N SER A 57 23.14 7.12 -20.73
CA SER A 57 23.00 6.50 -22.05
C SER A 57 24.35 5.95 -22.50
N GLY A 58 24.79 4.84 -21.93
CA GLY A 58 26.07 4.24 -22.25
C GLY A 58 26.48 3.21 -21.22
N GLY A 59 26.20 1.95 -21.52
CA GLY A 59 27.07 0.89 -21.03
C GLY A 59 28.48 1.23 -21.51
N MET A 60 29.37 1.53 -20.58
CA MET A 60 30.79 1.40 -20.86
C MET A 60 31.07 -0.10 -20.95
N ASP A 61 30.85 -0.65 -22.14
CA ASP A 61 31.51 -1.88 -22.57
C ASP A 61 32.99 -1.52 -22.76
N PHE A 62 33.75 -1.59 -21.66
CA PHE A 62 35.19 -1.75 -21.72
C PHE A 62 35.50 -3.23 -21.53
N ASP A 63 35.55 -3.96 -22.64
CA ASP A 63 36.36 -5.16 -22.83
C ASP A 63 36.72 -5.28 -24.33
#